data_AF-A0A7K1V8U7-F1
#
_entry.id   AF-A0A7K1V8U7-F1
#
_cell.length_a   1.000
_cell.length_b   1.000
_cell.length_c   1.000
_cell.angle_alpha   90.00
_cell.angle_beta   90.00
_cell.angle_gamma   90.00
#
_symmetry.space_group_name_H-M   'P 1'
#
loop_
_entity.id
_entity.type
_entity.pdbx_description
1 polymer ?
#
loop_
_entity_poly.entity_id
_entity_poly.type
_entity_poly.pdbx_seq_one_letter_code
_entity_poly.pdbx_strand_id
1 'polypeptide(L)'
;MTAIRILLGALGIGLAVYGVELLLKMSTADLKSVAMWFIGVILVENLVFGPVAALVGFLGHRVLPARWWPAYTVGAFTSLALIIVALPVLGREGAVPGNDTILNRNYTVGLLISVVLVWAGVAAYLLLTPGRKSPAAAAEPRNALPRNGSGR
;
A
#
# COMPACT_ATOMS: atom_id res chain seq x y z
N MET A 1 8.58 17.85 -22.20
CA MET A 1 7.80 17.88 -20.94
C MET A 1 6.36 18.35 -21.15
N THR A 2 6.11 19.48 -21.82
CA THR A 2 4.75 20.02 -22.06
C THR A 2 3.87 19.11 -22.92
N ALA A 3 4.39 18.55 -24.01
CA ALA A 3 3.63 17.65 -24.89
C ALA A 3 3.12 16.39 -24.15
N ILE A 4 3.96 15.76 -23.31
CA ILE A 4 3.56 14.60 -22.49
C ILE A 4 2.43 14.99 -21.52
N ARG A 5 2.52 16.15 -20.87
CA ARG A 5 1.46 16.63 -19.97
C ARG A 5 0.15 16.90 -20.70
N ILE A 6 0.22 17.48 -21.90
CA ILE A 6 -0.96 17.70 -22.75
C ILE A 6 -1.58 16.36 -23.15
N LEU A 7 -0.77 15.40 -23.59
CA LEU A 7 -1.26 14.06 -23.97
C LEU A 7 -1.92 13.34 -22.79
N LEU A 8 -1.30 13.37 -21.61
CA LEU A 8 -1.89 12.80 -20.39
C LEU A 8 -3.20 13.50 -20.01
N GLY A 9 -3.25 14.84 -20.14
CA GLY A 9 -4.47 15.61 -19.90
C GLY A 9 -5.59 15.25 -20.87
N ALA A 10 -5.30 15.21 -22.17
CA ALA A 10 -6.26 14.85 -23.21
C ALA A 10 -6.75 13.40 -23.03
N LEU A 11 -5.85 12.46 -22.71
CA LEU A 11 -6.20 11.08 -22.41
C LEU A 11 -7.10 10.99 -21.18
N GLY A 12 -6.76 11.69 -20.09
CA GLY A 12 -7.57 11.71 -18.87
C GLY A 12 -8.97 12.26 -19.11
N ILE A 13 -9.10 13.36 -19.86
CA ILE A 13 -10.39 13.92 -20.25
C ILE A 13 -11.17 12.93 -21.13
N GLY A 14 -10.52 12.31 -22.11
CA GLY A 14 -11.14 11.31 -22.98
C GLY A 14 -11.69 10.12 -22.19
N LEU A 15 -10.91 9.59 -21.23
CA LEU A 15 -11.35 8.51 -20.33
C LEU A 15 -12.52 8.94 -19.44
N ALA A 16 -12.51 10.18 -18.92
CA ALA A 16 -13.59 10.70 -18.11
C ALA A 16 -14.90 10.82 -18.91
N VAL A 17 -14.84 11.37 -20.12
CA VAL A 17 -15.98 11.46 -21.03
C VAL A 17 -16.53 10.07 -21.35
N TYR A 18 -15.65 9.14 -21.70
CA TYR A 18 -16.03 7.76 -21.98
C TYR A 18 -16.68 7.07 -20.78
N GLY A 19 -16.15 7.27 -19.57
CA GLY A 19 -16.72 6.74 -18.34
C GLY A 19 -18.11 7.32 -18.05
N VAL A 20 -18.30 8.63 -18.21
CA VAL A 20 -19.61 9.28 -18.06
C VAL A 20 -20.61 8.74 -19.08
N GLU A 21 -20.21 8.58 -20.34
CA GLU A 21 -21.06 8.00 -21.37
C GLU A 21 -21.52 6.58 -20.99
N LEU A 22 -20.61 5.77 -20.42
CA LEU A 22 -20.94 4.43 -19.95
C LEU A 22 -21.94 4.46 -18.78
N LEU A 23 -21.77 5.38 -17.83
CA LEU A 23 -22.70 5.57 -16.70
C LEU A 23 -24.08 6.01 -17.17
N LEU A 24 -24.17 6.89 -18.16
CA LEU A 24 -25.45 7.38 -18.71
C LEU A 24 -26.25 6.28 -19.43
N LYS A 25 -25.57 5.22 -19.88
CA LYS A 25 -26.20 4.04 -20.50
C LYS A 25 -26.70 3.01 -19.48
N MET A 26 -26.34 3.14 -18.20
CA MET A 26 -26.73 2.19 -17.16
C MET A 26 -28.18 2.36 -16.71
N SER A 27 -28.76 1.28 -16.17
CA SER A 27 -30.06 1.36 -15.51
C SER A 27 -29.98 2.22 -14.24
N THR A 28 -31.11 2.75 -13.77
CA THR A 28 -31.16 3.50 -12.51
C THR A 28 -30.73 2.65 -11.30
N ALA A 29 -30.98 1.34 -11.34
CA ALA A 29 -30.57 0.42 -10.27
C ALA A 29 -29.04 0.29 -10.23
N ASP A 30 -28.40 0.12 -11.38
CA ASP A 30 -26.93 0.03 -11.48
C ASP A 30 -26.28 1.34 -11.08
N LEU A 31 -26.83 2.49 -11.49
CA LEU A 31 -26.28 3.79 -11.14
C LEU A 31 -26.33 4.04 -9.61
N LYS A 32 -27.40 3.59 -8.94
CA LYS A 32 -27.48 3.62 -7.47
C LYS A 32 -26.44 2.71 -6.82
N SER A 33 -26.23 1.51 -7.38
CA SER A 33 -25.19 0.60 -6.90
C SER A 33 -23.80 1.21 -7.03
N VAL A 34 -23.49 1.79 -8.20
CA VAL A 34 -22.22 2.52 -8.44
C VAL A 34 -22.05 3.65 -7.43
N ALA A 35 -23.07 4.49 -7.24
CA ALA A 35 -23.00 5.58 -6.27
C ALA A 35 -22.78 5.08 -4.83
N MET A 36 -23.48 4.00 -4.44
CA MET A 36 -23.35 3.40 -3.12
C MET A 36 -21.96 2.82 -2.90
N TRP A 37 -21.39 2.10 -3.87
CA TRP A 37 -20.03 1.57 -3.77
C TRP A 37 -18.97 2.66 -3.82
N PHE A 38 -19.13 3.65 -4.70
CA PHE A 38 -18.20 4.78 -4.79
C PHE A 38 -18.12 5.55 -3.47
N ILE A 39 -19.27 5.92 -2.91
CA ILE A 39 -19.33 6.62 -1.62
C ILE A 39 -18.88 5.69 -0.48
N GLY A 40 -19.39 4.45 -0.46
CA GLY A 40 -19.10 3.48 0.59
C GLY A 40 -17.62 3.17 0.71
N VAL A 41 -16.93 2.91 -0.41
CA VAL A 41 -15.49 2.66 -0.44
C VAL A 41 -14.71 3.87 0.04
N ILE A 42 -15.04 5.09 -0.44
CA ILE A 42 -14.38 6.32 0.00
C ILE A 42 -14.53 6.51 1.51
N LEU A 43 -15.74 6.32 2.05
CA LEU A 43 -15.99 6.47 3.48
C LEU A 43 -15.22 5.43 4.30
N VAL A 44 -15.24 4.16 3.89
CA VAL A 44 -14.48 3.09 4.56
C VAL A 44 -12.98 3.38 4.50
N GLU A 45 -12.48 3.87 3.36
CA GLU A 45 -11.06 4.20 3.21
C GLU A 45 -10.65 5.32 4.17
N ASN A 46 -11.43 6.41 4.21
CA ASN A 46 -11.06 7.62 4.96
C ASN A 46 -11.37 7.52 6.45
N LEU A 47 -12.45 6.84 6.84
CA LEU A 47 -12.91 6.77 8.23
C LEU A 47 -12.40 5.54 8.97
N VAL A 48 -12.05 4.47 8.25
CA VAL A 48 -11.59 3.21 8.87
C VAL A 48 -10.15 2.93 8.50
N PHE A 49 -9.84 2.74 7.22
CA PHE A 49 -8.50 2.35 6.81
C PHE A 49 -7.45 3.41 7.12
N GLY A 50 -7.72 4.69 6.83
CA GLY A 50 -6.81 5.79 7.12
C GLY A 50 -6.43 5.87 8.61
N PRO A 51 -7.40 5.95 9.53
CA PRO A 51 -7.14 5.97 10.96
C PRO A 51 -6.44 4.70 11.47
N VAL A 52 -6.85 3.51 11.01
CA VAL A 52 -6.21 2.25 11.40
C VAL A 52 -4.77 2.19 10.89
N ALA A 53 -4.52 2.57 9.64
CA ALA A 53 -3.19 2.62 9.06
C ALA A 53 -2.29 3.63 9.80
N ALA A 54 -2.83 4.80 10.15
CA ALA A 54 -2.13 5.80 10.96
C ALA A 54 -1.78 5.24 12.35
N LEU A 55 -2.71 4.55 13.02
CA LEU A 55 -2.49 3.95 14.32
C LEU A 55 -1.45 2.82 14.26
N VAL A 56 -1.57 1.91 13.30
CA VAL A 56 -0.59 0.85 13.06
C VAL A 56 0.78 1.46 12.74
N GLY A 57 0.81 2.53 11.96
CA GLY A 57 2.03 3.25 11.65
C GLY A 57 2.71 3.85 12.88
N PHE A 58 1.91 4.49 13.72
CA PHE A 58 2.36 5.09 14.97
C PHE A 58 2.88 4.05 15.97
N LEU A 59 2.12 2.96 16.19
CA LEU A 59 2.51 1.88 17.10
C LEU A 59 3.74 1.15 16.58
N GLY A 60 3.78 0.87 15.29
CA GLY A 60 4.88 0.18 14.66
C GLY A 60 6.19 0.97 14.73
N HIS A 61 6.14 2.31 14.62
CA HIS A 61 7.31 3.16 14.83
C HIS A 61 7.83 3.14 16.28
N ARG A 62 6.98 2.84 17.26
CA ARG A 62 7.39 2.70 18.67
C ARG A 62 7.98 1.34 19.01
N VAL A 63 7.57 0.29 18.31
CA VAL A 63 7.96 -1.10 18.63
C VAL A 63 9.15 -1.57 17.77
N LEU A 64 9.22 -1.14 16.51
CA LEU A 64 10.24 -1.62 15.57
C LEU A 64 11.40 -0.64 15.42
N PRO A 65 12.63 -1.13 15.18
CA PRO A 65 13.74 -0.27 14.77
C PRO A 65 13.38 0.51 13.50
N ALA A 66 13.72 1.80 13.45
CA ALA A 66 13.42 2.67 12.31
C ALA A 66 13.93 2.11 10.96
N ARG A 67 15.04 1.35 10.98
CA ARG A 67 15.59 0.68 9.80
C ARG A 67 14.70 -0.43 9.22
N TRP A 68 13.85 -1.04 10.03
CA TRP A 68 12.99 -2.16 9.63
C TRP A 68 11.63 -1.69 9.13
N TRP A 69 11.22 -0.50 9.57
CA TRP A 69 9.88 0.05 9.35
C TRP A 69 9.40 0.03 7.89
N PRO A 70 10.18 0.47 6.88
CA PRO A 70 9.71 0.48 5.50
C PRO A 70 9.43 -0.92 4.95
N ALA A 71 10.34 -1.87 5.21
CA ALA A 71 10.21 -3.24 4.71
C ALA A 71 9.02 -3.98 5.34
N TYR A 72 8.83 -3.82 6.65
CA TYR A 72 7.67 -4.37 7.36
C TYR A 72 6.36 -3.77 6.87
N THR A 73 6.32 -2.46 6.60
CA THR A 73 5.11 -1.80 6.08
C THR A 73 4.70 -2.39 4.73
N VAL A 74 5.66 -2.56 3.81
CA VAL A 74 5.42 -3.20 2.50
C VAL A 74 4.94 -4.63 2.67
N GLY A 75 5.61 -5.42 3.52
CA GLY A 75 5.25 -6.82 3.79
C GLY A 75 3.84 -6.97 4.37
N ALA A 76 3.51 -6.16 5.37
CA ALA A 76 2.20 -6.16 6.00
C ALA A 76 1.09 -5.72 5.03
N PHE A 77 1.31 -4.64 4.28
CA PHE A 77 0.31 -4.14 3.32
C PHE A 77 0.07 -5.13 2.18
N THR A 78 1.14 -5.74 1.66
CA THR A 78 1.04 -6.78 0.62
C THR A 78 0.31 -8.01 1.15
N SER A 79 0.59 -8.44 2.38
CA SER A 79 -0.10 -9.56 3.02
C SER A 79 -1.59 -9.26 3.22
N LEU A 80 -1.93 -8.04 3.66
CA LEU A 80 -3.32 -7.61 3.83
C LEU A 80 -4.07 -7.62 2.50
N ALA A 81 -3.46 -7.10 1.43
CA ALA A 81 -4.05 -7.13 0.09
C ALA A 81 -4.29 -8.56 -0.40
N LEU A 82 -3.32 -9.47 -0.20
CA LEU A 82 -3.48 -10.89 -0.53
C LEU A 82 -4.64 -11.54 0.23
N ILE A 83 -4.77 -11.26 1.53
CA ILE A 83 -5.87 -11.78 2.35
C ILE A 83 -7.21 -11.26 1.83
N ILE A 84 -7.34 -9.96 1.60
CA ILE A 84 -8.59 -9.35 1.14
C ILE A 84 -9.02 -9.94 -0.21
N VAL A 85 -8.09 -10.07 -1.17
CA VAL A 85 -8.38 -10.67 -2.48
C VAL A 85 -8.73 -12.16 -2.37
N ALA A 86 -8.15 -12.87 -1.41
CA ALA A 86 -8.41 -14.29 -1.21
C ALA A 86 -9.73 -14.59 -0.46
N LEU A 87 -10.34 -13.61 0.23
CA LEU A 87 -11.53 -13.85 1.06
C LEU A 87 -12.68 -14.59 0.32
N PRO A 88 -13.11 -14.17 -0.89
CA PRO A 88 -14.24 -14.83 -1.56
C PRO A 88 -13.93 -16.28 -1.93
N VAL A 89 -12.70 -16.56 -2.36
CA VAL A 89 -12.28 -17.90 -2.79
C VAL A 89 -11.97 -18.84 -1.62
N LEU A 90 -11.61 -18.30 -0.45
CA LEU A 90 -11.46 -19.07 0.78
C LEU A 90 -12.82 -19.55 1.31
N GLY A 91 -13.84 -18.70 1.28
CA GLY A 91 -15.22 -19.06 1.62
C GLY A 91 -15.92 -19.94 0.58
N ARG A 92 -15.24 -20.20 -0.54
CA ARG A 92 -15.78 -20.86 -1.72
C ARG A 92 -17.05 -20.19 -2.28
N GLU A 93 -17.14 -18.87 -2.16
CA GLU A 93 -18.27 -18.10 -2.64
C GLU A 93 -18.41 -18.27 -4.17
N GLY A 94 -19.64 -18.56 -4.63
CA GLY A 94 -19.90 -18.82 -6.04
C GLY A 94 -19.52 -20.22 -6.54
N ALA A 95 -19.18 -21.18 -5.65
CA ALA A 95 -18.99 -22.57 -6.04
C ALA A 95 -20.28 -23.17 -6.62
N VAL A 96 -20.15 -23.90 -7.74
CA VAL A 96 -21.26 -24.55 -8.43
C VAL A 96 -21.19 -26.06 -8.19
N PRO A 97 -22.21 -26.67 -7.55
CA PRO A 97 -22.24 -28.11 -7.32
C PRO A 97 -22.07 -28.90 -8.63
N GLY A 98 -21.15 -29.87 -8.64
CA GLY A 98 -20.89 -30.73 -9.80
C GLY A 98 -20.04 -30.11 -10.91
N ASN A 99 -19.51 -28.90 -10.72
CA ASN A 99 -18.56 -28.30 -11.66
C ASN A 99 -17.19 -28.04 -11.01
N ASP A 100 -16.32 -29.04 -11.09
CA ASP A 100 -14.97 -29.01 -10.52
C ASP A 100 -13.98 -28.13 -11.31
N THR A 101 -14.43 -27.35 -12.30
CA THR A 101 -13.59 -26.32 -12.94
C THR A 101 -13.61 -25.00 -12.17
N ILE A 102 -14.67 -24.73 -11.40
CA ILE A 102 -14.81 -23.53 -10.58
C ILE A 102 -14.21 -23.80 -9.20
N LEU A 103 -13.31 -22.93 -8.76
CA LEU A 103 -12.68 -23.02 -7.44
C LEU A 103 -11.99 -24.39 -7.20
N ASN A 104 -11.30 -24.89 -8.22
CA ASN A 104 -10.67 -26.20 -8.21
C ASN A 104 -9.30 -26.24 -7.50
N ARG A 105 -8.80 -25.07 -7.08
CA ARG A 105 -7.50 -24.93 -6.42
C ARG A 105 -7.65 -24.92 -4.91
N ASN A 106 -6.58 -25.36 -4.24
CA ASN A 106 -6.44 -25.13 -2.80
C ASN A 106 -5.98 -23.68 -2.56
N TYR A 107 -6.94 -22.76 -2.44
CA TYR A 107 -6.66 -21.33 -2.24
C TYR A 107 -6.04 -21.03 -0.87
N THR A 108 -6.30 -21.86 0.14
CA THR A 108 -5.66 -21.74 1.46
C THR A 108 -4.16 -21.96 1.35
N VAL A 109 -3.75 -23.05 0.68
CA VAL A 109 -2.32 -23.33 0.44
C VAL A 109 -1.70 -22.26 -0.45
N GLY A 110 -2.40 -21.82 -1.50
CA GLY A 110 -1.94 -20.73 -2.36
C GLY A 110 -1.67 -19.43 -1.58
N LEU A 111 -2.62 -19.01 -0.74
CA LEU A 111 -2.47 -17.82 0.10
C LEU A 111 -1.31 -17.95 1.08
N LEU A 112 -1.19 -19.10 1.77
CA LEU A 112 -0.10 -19.34 2.72
C LEU A 112 1.27 -19.25 2.02
N ILE A 113 1.42 -19.87 0.84
CA ILE A 113 2.64 -19.79 0.05
C ILE A 113 2.93 -18.33 -0.32
N SER A 114 1.93 -17.58 -0.81
CA SER A 114 2.12 -16.17 -1.16
C SER A 114 2.58 -15.33 0.02
N VAL A 115 1.96 -15.50 1.20
CA VAL A 115 2.37 -14.79 2.42
C VAL A 115 3.79 -15.17 2.83
N VAL A 116 4.15 -16.46 2.79
CA VAL A 116 5.52 -16.91 3.08
C VAL A 116 6.53 -16.26 2.13
N LEU A 117 6.22 -16.19 0.83
CA LEU A 117 7.11 -15.57 -0.16
C LEU A 117 7.28 -14.06 0.08
N VAL A 118 6.21 -13.35 0.47
CA VAL A 118 6.28 -11.93 0.84
C VAL A 118 7.24 -11.74 2.01
N TRP A 119 7.09 -12.51 3.09
CA TRP A 119 7.93 -12.37 4.27
C TRP A 119 9.36 -12.87 4.07
N ALA A 120 9.57 -13.87 3.20
CA ALA A 120 10.90 -14.26 2.75
C ALA A 120 11.60 -13.10 2.01
N GLY A 121 10.88 -12.36 1.16
CA GLY A 121 11.39 -11.16 0.50
C GLY A 121 11.72 -10.04 1.49
N VAL A 122 10.87 -9.79 2.50
CA VAL A 122 11.14 -8.83 3.58
C VAL A 122 12.40 -9.23 4.35
N ALA A 123 12.52 -10.50 4.75
CA ALA A 123 13.69 -11.00 5.46
C ALA A 123 14.97 -10.85 4.62
N ALA A 124 14.92 -11.25 3.35
CA ALA A 124 16.04 -11.09 2.43
C ALA A 124 16.46 -9.62 2.30
N TYR A 125 15.51 -8.70 2.12
CA TYR A 125 15.81 -7.26 2.03
C TYR A 125 16.52 -6.74 3.29
N LEU A 126 16.05 -7.12 4.48
CA LEU A 126 16.61 -6.67 5.75
C LEU A 126 17.99 -7.26 6.04
N LEU A 127 18.26 -8.48 5.57
CA LEU A 127 19.56 -9.15 5.73
C LEU A 127 20.59 -8.64 4.72
N LEU A 128 20.16 -8.32 3.49
CA LEU A 128 21.04 -7.94 2.38
C LEU A 128 21.32 -6.44 2.30
N THR A 129 20.54 -5.59 2.98
CA THR A 129 20.72 -4.13 2.94
C THR A 129 21.48 -3.65 4.17
N PRO A 130 22.77 -3.26 4.05
CA PRO A 130 23.51 -2.69 5.17
C PRO A 130 22.83 -1.40 5.64
N GLY A 131 22.69 -1.23 6.95
CA GLY A 131 22.14 0.00 7.52
C GLY A 131 22.96 1.21 7.08
N ARG A 132 22.32 2.17 6.41
CA ARG A 132 22.94 3.48 6.13
C ARG A 132 23.41 4.08 7.45
N LYS A 133 24.72 4.17 7.67
CA LYS A 133 25.27 4.95 8.78
C LYS A 133 24.83 6.40 8.56
N SER A 134 24.14 6.98 9.54
CA SER A 134 23.75 8.39 9.51
C SER A 134 24.99 9.27 9.23
N PRO A 135 24.96 10.17 8.23
CA PRO A 135 26.06 11.08 7.92
C PRO A 135 26.47 12.00 9.09
N ALA A 136 25.65 12.07 10.14
CA ALA A 136 25.87 12.90 11.32
C ALA A 136 27.15 12.55 12.10
N ALA A 137 27.66 11.32 12.03
CA ALA A 137 28.91 10.96 12.71
C ALA A 137 30.18 11.48 12.02
N ALA A 138 30.07 12.00 10.79
CA ALA A 138 31.19 12.63 10.06
C ALA A 138 31.24 14.16 10.27
N ALA A 139 30.31 14.72 11.05
CA ALA A 139 30.14 16.16 11.22
C ALA A 139 30.25 16.60 12.69
N GLU A 140 31.42 16.44 13.32
CA GLU A 140 31.92 17.36 14.37
C GLU A 140 33.40 17.11 14.72
N PRO A 141 34.22 18.10 15.15
CA PRO A 141 33.96 19.54 15.31
C PRO A 141 35.02 20.44 14.63
N ARG A 142 34.61 21.29 13.68
CA ARG A 142 35.50 22.30 13.04
C ARG A 142 35.40 23.69 13.69
N ASN A 143 34.93 23.76 14.95
CA ASN A 143 34.69 25.01 15.69
C ASN A 143 35.44 25.07 17.04
N ALA A 144 36.64 24.49 17.14
CA ALA A 144 37.56 24.79 18.24
C ALA A 144 38.41 26.02 17.86
N LEU A 145 37.82 27.21 17.94
CA LEU A 145 38.56 28.48 17.89
C LEU A 145 39.00 28.84 19.32
N PRO A 146 40.29 29.14 19.57
CA PRO A 146 40.75 29.51 20.90
C PRO A 146 40.24 30.91 21.26
N ARG A 147 39.52 31.01 22.38
CA ARG A 147 39.29 32.29 23.07
C ARG A 147 40.62 32.78 23.63
N ASN A 148 41.31 33.65 22.89
CA ASN A 148 42.43 34.39 23.45
C ASN A 148 41.87 35.60 24.23
N GLY A 149 41.98 35.53 25.56
CA GLY A 149 41.68 36.64 26.44
C GLY A 149 42.84 37.62 26.43
N SER A 150 42.61 38.83 25.92
CA SER A 150 43.48 39.97 26.20
C SER A 150 43.04 40.62 27.52
N GLY A 151 43.88 40.45 28.53
CA GLY A 151 43.78 41.10 29.84
C GLY A 151 43.82 42.63 29.73
N ARG A 152 43.19 43.25 30.72
CA ARG A 152 43.40 44.65 31.10
C ARG A 152 44.60 44.76 32.01
#